data_AF-A0A1I3SD89-F1
#
_entry.id   AF-A0A1I3SD89-F1
#
_cell.length_a   1.000
_cell.length_b   1.000
_cell.length_c   1.000
_cell.angle_alpha   90.00
_cell.angle_beta   90.00
_cell.angle_gamma   90.00
#
_symmetry.space_group_name_H-M   'P 1'
#
loop_
_entity.id
_entity.type
_entity.pdbx_description
1 polymer ?
#
loop_
_entity_poly.entity_id
_entity_poly.type
_entity_poly.pdbx_seq_one_letter_code
_entity_poly.pdbx_strand_id
1 'polypeptide(L)'
;MSKDKDRAIVVRRSAPAKKGHHGGAWKLAYADFMTAMMAFFLLMWLLSSASTAQLKGIADYFNQPLKVSLWGGVRSAEESSVVRGGGRDITSDNWGVTRSSDGTTKRADRSESRADDQALNTLQGELERREQARLHDLQVKLMAAIEANPVLRQFKQQIRIDSTLTGLRIEIVDSQKRPMFATARDTVEPYMRDILREIGHTLNDVPNRIVVQGHTDAVPYAGGEKGYSNWELSADRANASRRELIAGGMDEAKVLRVIGLASTQNLNKADPLDPENRRISIIVLNKKSEEAMMRDDTTTTTLSDDAAGSARPLLQKIPPPVAAGP
;
A
#
# COMPACT_ATOMS: atom_id res chain seq x y z
N MET A 1 59.00 42.82 -54.63
CA MET A 1 58.02 42.18 -55.55
C MET A 1 57.97 40.71 -55.19
N SER A 2 56.88 40.01 -54.90
CA SER A 2 55.46 40.31 -54.65
C SER A 2 54.86 38.92 -54.41
N LYS A 3 54.57 38.56 -53.16
CA LYS A 3 53.72 37.40 -52.84
C LYS A 3 52.77 37.84 -51.74
N ASP A 4 51.77 38.62 -52.15
CA ASP A 4 50.63 38.85 -51.29
C ASP A 4 49.51 37.91 -51.73
N LYS A 5 49.11 37.06 -50.79
CA LYS A 5 48.29 35.88 -50.98
C LYS A 5 46.85 36.29 -51.28
N ASP A 6 46.26 35.59 -52.25
CA ASP A 6 44.83 35.56 -52.53
C ASP A 6 44.01 35.42 -51.24
N ARG A 7 43.31 36.49 -50.85
CA ARG A 7 42.26 36.40 -49.83
C ARG A 7 40.97 36.02 -50.54
N ALA A 8 40.59 34.75 -50.46
CA ALA A 8 39.32 34.26 -50.95
C ALA A 8 38.16 35.01 -50.27
N ILE A 9 37.34 35.71 -51.06
CA ILE A 9 36.13 36.38 -50.60
C ILE A 9 35.04 35.32 -50.45
N VAL A 10 34.79 34.86 -49.23
CA VAL A 10 33.67 33.95 -48.93
C VAL A 10 32.42 34.79 -48.70
N VAL A 11 31.58 34.93 -49.72
CA VAL A 11 30.24 35.52 -49.59
C VAL A 11 29.30 34.46 -49.00
N ARG A 12 29.04 34.53 -47.70
CA ARG A 12 28.01 33.69 -47.06
C ARG A 12 26.63 34.29 -47.35
N ARG A 13 25.99 33.85 -48.44
CA ARG A 13 24.58 34.15 -48.70
C ARG A 13 23.73 33.34 -47.72
N SER A 14 23.14 33.98 -46.72
CA SER A 14 22.07 33.36 -45.94
C SER A 14 20.84 33.25 -46.83
N ALA A 15 20.31 32.04 -46.98
CA ALA A 15 18.99 31.86 -47.56
C ALA A 15 17.98 32.60 -46.68
N PRO A 16 17.04 33.38 -47.23
CA PRO A 16 15.96 33.92 -46.42
C PRO A 16 15.21 32.75 -45.79
N ALA A 17 15.02 32.80 -44.47
CA ALA A 17 14.19 31.83 -43.78
C ALA A 17 12.82 31.80 -44.49
N LYS A 18 12.46 30.65 -45.06
CA LYS A 18 11.10 30.43 -45.55
C LYS A 18 10.18 30.79 -44.39
N LYS A 19 9.34 31.82 -44.56
CA LYS A 19 8.25 32.12 -43.62
C LYS A 19 7.38 30.88 -43.56
N GLY A 20 7.64 30.01 -42.59
CA GLY A 20 6.74 28.93 -42.23
C GLY A 20 5.42 29.57 -41.88
N HIS A 21 4.32 29.01 -42.36
CA HIS A 21 2.98 29.48 -42.08
C HIS A 21 2.67 29.35 -40.57
N HIS A 22 3.11 30.32 -39.76
CA HIS A 22 2.93 30.34 -38.30
C HIS A 22 1.48 30.62 -37.85
N GLY A 23 0.51 30.57 -38.76
CA GLY A 23 -0.91 30.80 -38.47
C GLY A 23 -1.76 29.54 -38.24
N GLY A 24 -1.16 28.33 -38.31
CA GLY A 24 -1.88 27.06 -38.20
C GLY A 24 -1.70 26.31 -36.87
N ALA A 25 -0.62 26.59 -36.12
CA ALA A 25 -0.31 25.85 -34.89
C ALA A 25 -1.35 26.08 -33.78
N TRP A 26 -1.86 27.30 -33.64
CA TRP A 26 -2.92 27.61 -32.67
C TRP A 26 -4.25 26.94 -33.02
N LYS A 27 -4.53 26.72 -34.32
CA LYS A 27 -5.73 26.00 -34.77
C LYS A 27 -5.63 24.51 -34.45
N LEU A 28 -4.42 23.96 -34.46
CA LEU A 28 -4.20 22.56 -34.07
C LEU A 28 -4.40 22.37 -32.56
N ALA A 29 -3.89 23.29 -31.74
CA ALA A 29 -4.13 23.29 -30.29
C ALA A 29 -5.61 23.53 -29.94
N TYR A 30 -6.30 24.40 -30.70
CA TYR A 30 -7.73 24.64 -30.54
C TYR A 30 -8.59 23.43 -30.96
N ALA A 31 -8.23 22.78 -32.07
CA ALA A 31 -8.90 21.54 -32.51
C ALA A 31 -8.72 20.42 -31.48
N ASP A 32 -7.51 20.25 -30.95
CA ASP A 32 -7.22 19.26 -29.90
C ASP A 32 -8.04 19.53 -28.63
N PHE A 33 -8.11 20.78 -28.18
CA PHE A 33 -8.96 21.19 -27.05
C PHE A 33 -10.45 20.89 -27.29
N MET A 34 -10.96 21.18 -28.49
CA MET A 34 -12.35 20.89 -28.83
C MET A 34 -12.64 19.38 -28.87
N THR A 35 -11.70 18.57 -29.37
CA THR A 35 -11.84 17.11 -29.35
C THR A 35 -11.76 16.53 -27.93
N ALA A 36 -10.92 17.10 -27.06
CA ALA A 36 -10.85 16.72 -25.65
C ALA A 36 -12.17 17.05 -24.92
N MET A 37 -12.74 18.22 -25.17
CA MET A 37 -14.04 18.60 -24.61
C MET A 37 -15.18 17.72 -25.14
N MET A 38 -15.17 17.40 -26.44
CA MET A 38 -16.13 16.48 -27.03
C MET A 38 -16.04 15.08 -26.39
N ALA A 39 -14.83 14.54 -26.24
CA ALA A 39 -14.62 13.24 -25.60
C ALA A 39 -15.06 13.25 -24.12
N PHE A 40 -14.76 14.31 -23.39
CA PHE A 40 -15.23 14.50 -22.02
C PHE A 40 -16.75 14.59 -21.93
N PHE A 41 -17.39 15.30 -22.86
CA PHE A 41 -18.85 15.41 -22.90
C PHE A 41 -19.52 14.08 -23.25
N LEU A 42 -18.98 13.32 -24.22
CA LEU A 42 -19.45 11.98 -24.56
C LEU A 42 -19.28 11.02 -23.38
N LEU A 43 -18.17 11.13 -22.64
CA LEU A 43 -17.95 10.36 -21.41
C LEU A 43 -19.01 10.71 -20.36
N MET A 44 -19.21 11.99 -20.05
CA MET A 44 -20.23 12.42 -19.08
C MET A 44 -21.66 12.06 -19.52
N TRP A 45 -21.94 12.11 -20.81
CA TRP A 45 -23.22 11.69 -21.39
C TRP A 45 -23.45 10.18 -21.25
N LEU A 46 -22.41 9.36 -21.46
CA LEU A 46 -22.45 7.93 -21.18
C LEU A 46 -22.64 7.65 -19.69
N LEU A 47 -21.97 8.39 -18.80
CA LEU A 47 -22.17 8.26 -17.35
C LEU A 47 -23.57 8.69 -16.91
N SER A 48 -24.16 9.69 -17.56
CA SER A 48 -25.52 10.15 -17.24
C SER A 48 -26.62 9.20 -17.72
N SER A 49 -26.37 8.41 -18.77
CA SER A 49 -27.30 7.40 -19.27
C SER A 49 -27.08 6.01 -18.65
N ALA A 50 -25.92 5.79 -18.04
CA ALA A 50 -25.61 4.57 -17.30
C ALA A 50 -26.38 4.52 -15.97
N SER A 51 -26.94 3.36 -15.66
CA SER A 51 -27.54 3.12 -14.34
C SER A 51 -26.48 3.18 -13.24
N THR A 52 -26.87 3.59 -12.04
CA THR A 52 -25.97 3.62 -10.86
C THR A 52 -25.33 2.24 -10.57
N ALA A 53 -25.99 1.15 -10.98
CA ALA A 53 -25.47 -0.20 -10.90
C ALA A 53 -24.32 -0.48 -11.88
N GLN A 54 -24.37 0.03 -13.12
CA GLN A 54 -23.30 -0.14 -14.11
C GLN A 54 -22.06 0.69 -13.77
N LEU A 55 -22.26 1.93 -13.30
CA LEU A 55 -21.19 2.79 -12.78
C LEU A 55 -20.42 2.12 -11.63
N LYS A 56 -21.15 1.51 -10.68
CA LYS A 56 -20.54 0.79 -9.56
C LYS A 56 -19.75 -0.43 -10.03
N GLY A 57 -20.27 -1.18 -11.00
CA GLY A 57 -19.56 -2.33 -11.58
C GLY A 57 -18.24 -1.97 -12.27
N ILE A 58 -18.18 -0.83 -12.95
CA ILE A 58 -16.95 -0.33 -13.57
C ILE A 58 -15.98 0.20 -12.49
N ALA A 59 -16.48 0.90 -11.46
CA ALA A 59 -15.64 1.39 -10.36
C ALA A 59 -14.99 0.24 -9.55
N ASP A 60 -15.74 -0.84 -9.31
CA ASP A 60 -15.22 -2.02 -8.61
C ASP A 60 -14.11 -2.72 -9.43
N TYR A 61 -14.19 -2.68 -10.77
CA TYR A 61 -13.15 -3.21 -11.67
C TYR A 61 -11.81 -2.48 -11.53
N PHE A 62 -11.82 -1.15 -11.41
CA PHE A 62 -10.59 -0.36 -11.28
C PHE A 62 -10.03 -0.34 -9.85
N ASN A 63 -10.90 -0.47 -8.82
CA ASN A 63 -10.46 -0.52 -7.43
C ASN A 63 -9.95 -1.92 -7.01
N GLN A 64 -10.30 -2.97 -7.74
CA GLN A 64 -9.93 -4.36 -7.38
C GLN A 64 -9.41 -5.19 -8.57
N PRO A 65 -8.37 -4.74 -9.31
CA PRO A 65 -7.88 -5.43 -10.50
C PRO A 65 -7.39 -6.86 -10.23
N LEU A 66 -6.93 -7.15 -9.00
CA LEU A 66 -6.37 -8.44 -8.61
C LEU A 66 -7.40 -9.49 -8.17
N LYS A 67 -8.65 -9.09 -7.86
CA LYS A 67 -9.68 -10.05 -7.42
C LYS A 67 -10.29 -10.85 -8.58
N VAL A 68 -10.43 -10.23 -9.74
CA VAL A 68 -11.07 -10.86 -10.91
C VAL A 68 -10.14 -11.86 -11.61
N SER A 69 -8.81 -11.66 -11.57
CA SER A 69 -7.86 -12.58 -12.21
C SER A 69 -7.47 -13.78 -11.34
N LEU A 70 -7.46 -13.66 -10.00
CA LEU A 70 -7.06 -14.75 -9.09
C LEU A 70 -8.21 -15.63 -8.59
N TRP A 71 -9.46 -15.13 -8.54
CA TRP A 71 -10.56 -15.82 -7.84
C TRP A 71 -11.72 -16.27 -8.73
N GLY A 72 -11.50 -16.44 -10.05
CA GLY A 72 -12.44 -17.14 -10.95
C GLY A 72 -13.91 -16.68 -10.85
N GLY A 73 -14.15 -15.43 -10.46
CA GLY A 73 -15.48 -14.89 -10.25
C GLY A 73 -16.14 -14.62 -11.58
N VAL A 74 -17.40 -15.03 -11.72
CA VAL A 74 -18.21 -14.82 -12.94
C VAL A 74 -18.11 -13.36 -13.35
N ARG A 75 -17.59 -13.14 -14.57
CA ARG A 75 -17.56 -11.84 -15.22
C ARG A 75 -18.97 -11.26 -15.21
N SER A 76 -19.20 -10.18 -14.47
CA SER A 76 -20.44 -9.39 -14.56
C SER A 76 -20.59 -8.65 -15.92
N ALA A 77 -19.70 -8.91 -16.87
CA ALA A 77 -19.72 -8.40 -18.24
C ALA A 77 -19.78 -9.50 -19.31
N GLU A 78 -20.24 -10.72 -18.99
CA GLU A 78 -20.80 -11.59 -20.01
C GLU A 78 -22.28 -11.26 -20.16
N GLU A 79 -22.57 -10.33 -21.07
CA GLU A 79 -23.86 -10.32 -21.76
C GLU A 79 -24.17 -11.75 -22.21
N SER A 80 -25.39 -12.19 -21.93
CA SER A 80 -25.96 -13.43 -22.42
C SER A 80 -25.72 -13.58 -23.92
N SER A 81 -24.77 -14.43 -24.30
CA SER A 81 -24.62 -14.85 -25.69
C SER A 81 -25.92 -15.54 -26.12
N VAL A 82 -26.68 -14.91 -27.02
CA VAL A 82 -27.90 -15.49 -27.63
C VAL A 82 -27.59 -16.64 -28.60
N VAL A 83 -26.32 -17.00 -28.80
CA VAL A 83 -25.96 -18.26 -29.46
C VAL A 83 -24.97 -19.02 -28.60
N ARG A 84 -25.52 -19.83 -27.69
CA ARG A 84 -24.79 -20.91 -27.01
C ARG A 84 -24.78 -22.13 -27.94
N GLY A 85 -24.01 -22.03 -29.02
CA GLY A 85 -23.76 -23.15 -29.90
C GLY A 85 -22.95 -24.22 -29.16
N GLY A 86 -23.55 -25.39 -28.96
CA GLY A 86 -22.84 -26.59 -28.51
C GLY A 86 -23.17 -27.05 -27.09
N GLY A 87 -24.38 -27.56 -26.89
CA GLY A 87 -24.72 -28.45 -25.78
C GLY A 87 -25.31 -29.72 -26.38
N ARG A 88 -24.57 -30.82 -26.25
CA ARG A 88 -24.86 -32.12 -26.85
C ARG A 88 -25.87 -32.85 -25.97
N ASP A 89 -27.04 -33.14 -26.51
CA ASP A 89 -27.62 -34.48 -26.52
C ASP A 89 -28.71 -34.53 -27.60
N ILE A 90 -28.46 -35.25 -28.70
CA ILE A 90 -29.39 -35.43 -29.83
C ILE A 90 -30.24 -36.69 -29.68
N THR A 91 -30.16 -37.39 -28.54
CA THR A 91 -30.78 -38.71 -28.36
C THR A 91 -31.96 -38.74 -27.38
N SER A 92 -32.39 -37.59 -26.86
CA SER A 92 -33.61 -37.54 -26.03
C SER A 92 -34.86 -37.32 -26.89
N ASP A 93 -35.68 -38.36 -27.04
CA ASP A 93 -36.99 -38.39 -27.72
C ASP A 93 -38.12 -37.60 -27.01
N ASN A 94 -37.78 -36.72 -26.07
CA ASN A 94 -38.75 -35.85 -25.40
C ASN A 94 -38.56 -34.39 -25.86
N TRP A 95 -39.13 -34.08 -27.02
CA TRP A 95 -39.33 -32.69 -27.46
C TRP A 95 -40.33 -32.01 -26.53
N GLY A 96 -39.90 -30.94 -25.85
CA GLY A 96 -40.82 -30.04 -25.15
C GLY A 96 -40.72 -29.98 -23.62
N VAL A 97 -39.70 -30.59 -23.00
CA VAL A 97 -39.38 -30.28 -21.59
C VAL A 97 -38.08 -29.51 -21.55
N THR A 98 -38.15 -28.19 -21.74
CA THR A 98 -37.17 -27.33 -21.09
C THR A 98 -37.26 -27.66 -19.61
N ARG A 99 -36.14 -28.01 -18.97
CA ARG A 99 -36.12 -27.95 -17.50
C ARG A 99 -36.61 -26.56 -17.16
N SER A 100 -37.78 -26.47 -16.56
CA SER A 100 -38.10 -25.36 -15.67
C SER A 100 -37.11 -25.50 -14.51
N SER A 101 -35.87 -25.06 -14.73
CA SER A 101 -35.03 -24.67 -13.61
C SER A 101 -35.69 -23.40 -13.11
N ASP A 102 -36.55 -23.57 -12.13
CA ASP A 102 -37.32 -22.53 -11.47
C ASP A 102 -36.42 -21.32 -11.25
N GLY A 103 -36.58 -20.28 -12.10
CA GLY A 103 -35.79 -19.05 -12.06
C GLY A 103 -36.02 -18.26 -10.76
N THR A 104 -36.95 -18.72 -9.93
CA THR A 104 -37.25 -18.31 -8.57
C THR A 104 -36.15 -18.71 -7.58
N THR A 105 -35.63 -19.94 -7.63
CA THR A 105 -34.61 -20.42 -6.67
C THR A 105 -33.26 -19.69 -6.83
N LYS A 106 -32.74 -19.59 -8.06
CA LYS A 106 -31.47 -18.89 -8.32
C LYS A 106 -31.53 -17.38 -8.15
N ARG A 107 -32.72 -16.77 -8.16
CA ARG A 107 -32.90 -15.32 -7.96
C ARG A 107 -33.08 -14.99 -6.48
N ALA A 108 -33.75 -15.87 -5.72
CA ALA A 108 -33.83 -15.83 -4.26
C ALA A 108 -32.44 -16.00 -3.62
N ASP A 109 -31.68 -17.03 -4.01
CA ASP A 109 -30.31 -17.25 -3.50
C ASP A 109 -29.37 -16.06 -3.77
N ARG A 110 -29.53 -15.38 -4.91
CA ARG A 110 -28.73 -14.18 -5.25
C ARG A 110 -29.20 -12.91 -4.53
N SER A 111 -30.48 -12.77 -4.23
CA SER A 111 -30.98 -11.65 -3.43
C SER A 111 -30.63 -11.80 -1.96
N GLU A 112 -30.66 -13.02 -1.42
CA GLU A 112 -30.25 -13.33 -0.06
C GLU A 112 -28.75 -13.12 0.11
N SER A 113 -27.90 -13.67 -0.77
CA SER A 113 -26.45 -13.44 -0.73
C SER A 113 -26.05 -11.96 -0.81
N ARG A 114 -26.77 -11.13 -1.59
CA ARG A 114 -26.50 -9.67 -1.66
C ARG A 114 -26.97 -8.92 -0.42
N ALA A 115 -28.08 -9.34 0.20
CA ALA A 115 -28.56 -8.75 1.44
C ALA A 115 -27.62 -9.08 2.61
N ASP A 116 -27.12 -10.32 2.65
CA ASP A 116 -26.14 -10.78 3.64
C ASP A 116 -24.81 -10.03 3.48
N ASP A 117 -24.30 -9.86 2.26
CA ASP A 117 -23.08 -9.09 2.00
C ASP A 117 -23.21 -7.62 2.42
N GLN A 118 -24.38 -7.00 2.23
CA GLN A 118 -24.62 -5.63 2.67
C GLN A 118 -24.70 -5.53 4.19
N ALA A 119 -25.39 -6.46 4.85
CA ALA A 119 -25.49 -6.53 6.30
C ALA A 119 -24.11 -6.72 6.95
N LEU A 120 -23.29 -7.62 6.41
CA LEU A 120 -21.92 -7.86 6.88
C LEU A 120 -21.04 -6.62 6.72
N ASN A 121 -21.13 -5.92 5.58
CA ASN A 121 -20.38 -4.68 5.37
C ASN A 121 -20.80 -3.56 6.34
N THR A 122 -22.10 -3.44 6.64
CA THR A 122 -22.57 -2.46 7.63
C THR A 122 -22.07 -2.78 9.05
N LEU A 123 -22.13 -4.05 9.45
CA LEU A 123 -21.62 -4.50 10.75
C LEU A 123 -20.12 -4.28 10.87
N GLN A 124 -19.35 -4.61 9.83
CA GLN A 124 -17.90 -4.37 9.78
C GLN A 124 -17.58 -2.88 9.92
N GLY A 125 -18.30 -2.01 9.21
CA GLY A 125 -18.11 -0.56 9.31
C GLY A 125 -18.44 0.00 10.70
N GLU A 126 -19.43 -0.56 11.40
CA GLU A 126 -19.72 -0.18 12.78
C GLU A 126 -18.64 -0.62 13.77
N LEU A 127 -18.10 -1.83 13.61
CA LEU A 127 -17.00 -2.34 14.41
C LEU A 127 -15.74 -1.47 14.24
N GLU A 128 -15.40 -1.12 13.00
CA GLU A 128 -14.27 -0.24 12.68
C GLU A 128 -14.43 1.15 13.32
N ARG A 129 -15.63 1.74 13.28
CA ARG A 129 -15.90 3.04 13.94
C ARG A 129 -15.75 2.96 15.46
N ARG A 130 -16.26 1.89 16.09
CA ARG A 130 -16.12 1.69 17.54
C ARG A 130 -14.66 1.51 17.93
N GLU A 131 -13.90 0.76 17.15
CA GLU A 131 -12.47 0.61 17.36
C GLU A 131 -11.72 1.94 17.21
N GLN A 132 -12.01 2.70 16.15
CA GLN A 132 -11.41 4.02 15.95
C GLN A 132 -11.68 4.96 17.13
N ALA A 133 -12.90 4.93 17.68
CA ALA A 133 -13.24 5.69 18.88
C ALA A 133 -12.42 5.25 20.10
N ARG A 134 -12.19 3.94 20.29
CA ARG A 134 -11.32 3.44 21.39
C ARG A 134 -9.87 3.87 21.22
N LEU A 135 -9.32 3.80 20.01
CA LEU A 135 -7.94 4.24 19.76
C LEU A 135 -7.80 5.76 19.94
N HIS A 136 -8.84 6.53 19.60
CA HIS A 136 -8.86 7.96 19.86
C HIS A 136 -8.94 8.27 21.36
N ASP A 137 -9.78 7.56 22.12
CA ASP A 137 -9.85 7.71 23.58
C ASP A 137 -8.51 7.37 24.25
N LEU A 138 -7.85 6.29 23.79
CA LEU A 138 -6.50 5.94 24.22
C LEU A 138 -5.50 7.07 23.93
N GLN A 139 -5.54 7.68 22.74
CA GLN A 139 -4.70 8.82 22.39
C GLN A 139 -4.89 9.97 23.37
N VAL A 140 -6.14 10.35 23.65
CA VAL A 140 -6.47 11.44 24.59
C VAL A 140 -5.98 11.11 25.99
N LYS A 141 -6.19 9.88 26.46
CA LYS A 141 -5.74 9.43 27.78
C LYS A 141 -4.23 9.45 27.92
N LEU A 142 -3.50 8.99 26.91
CA LEU A 142 -2.03 9.06 26.88
C LEU A 142 -1.54 10.51 26.93
N MET A 143 -2.12 11.40 26.14
CA MET A 143 -1.77 12.82 26.17
C MET A 143 -2.04 13.44 27.55
N ALA A 144 -3.18 13.12 28.17
CA ALA A 144 -3.52 13.58 29.51
C ALA A 144 -2.55 13.05 30.58
N ALA A 145 -2.15 11.77 30.51
CA ALA A 145 -1.19 11.17 31.43
C ALA A 145 0.20 11.84 31.34
N ILE A 146 0.66 12.11 30.12
CA ILE A 146 1.92 12.84 29.87
C ILE A 146 1.84 14.27 30.42
N GLU A 147 0.70 14.95 30.27
CA GLU A 147 0.53 16.30 30.78
C GLU A 147 0.40 16.34 32.31
N ALA A 148 -0.23 15.36 32.92
CA ALA A 148 -0.41 15.28 34.38
C ALA A 148 0.92 15.11 35.11
N ASN A 149 1.87 14.35 34.56
CA ASN A 149 3.17 14.10 35.17
C ASN A 149 4.20 15.20 34.84
N PRO A 150 4.71 15.97 35.83
CA PRO A 150 5.69 17.04 35.58
C PRO A 150 6.98 16.56 34.91
N VAL A 151 7.40 15.32 35.21
CA VAL A 151 8.62 14.72 34.63
C VAL A 151 8.40 14.35 33.17
N LEU A 152 7.21 13.90 32.78
CA LEU A 152 6.91 13.55 31.39
C LEU A 152 6.61 14.78 30.53
N ARG A 153 6.02 15.82 31.14
CA ARG A 153 5.66 17.07 30.46
C ARG A 153 6.84 17.75 29.77
N GLN A 154 8.03 17.71 30.36
CA GLN A 154 9.27 18.24 29.73
C GLN A 154 9.69 17.48 28.46
N PHE A 155 9.19 16.26 28.25
CA PHE A 155 9.47 15.43 27.07
C PHE A 155 8.32 15.45 26.05
N LYS A 156 7.30 16.31 26.22
CA LYS A 156 6.15 16.41 25.30
C LYS A 156 6.57 16.65 23.84
N GLN A 157 7.66 17.37 23.60
CA GLN A 157 8.18 17.61 22.24
C GLN A 157 8.84 16.37 21.62
N GLN A 158 9.33 15.46 22.45
CA GLN A 158 9.97 14.21 22.04
C GLN A 158 8.97 13.05 21.90
N ILE A 159 7.71 13.23 22.33
CA ILE A 159 6.66 12.22 22.22
C ILE A 159 5.63 12.70 21.19
N ARG A 160 5.50 11.98 20.08
CA ARG A 160 4.54 12.25 19.00
C ARG A 160 3.50 11.13 18.97
N ILE A 161 2.23 11.48 18.94
CA ILE A 161 1.13 10.51 18.94
C ILE A 161 0.19 10.84 17.77
N ASP A 162 0.16 9.96 16.76
CA ASP A 162 -0.59 10.15 15.52
C ASP A 162 -1.53 8.99 15.25
N SER A 163 -2.72 9.29 14.73
CA SER A 163 -3.60 8.28 14.11
C SER A 163 -3.10 7.94 12.70
N THR A 164 -2.96 6.65 12.41
CA THR A 164 -2.46 6.11 11.13
C THR A 164 -3.43 5.09 10.56
N LEU A 165 -3.24 4.69 9.29
CA LEU A 165 -4.05 3.62 8.66
C LEU A 165 -3.92 2.27 9.37
N THR A 166 -2.77 2.04 10.04
CA THR A 166 -2.52 0.80 10.79
C THR A 166 -3.09 0.82 12.21
N GLY A 167 -3.47 2.00 12.73
CA GLY A 167 -3.92 2.20 14.10
C GLY A 167 -3.28 3.44 14.74
N LEU A 168 -2.97 3.39 16.03
CA LEU A 168 -2.37 4.52 16.75
C LEU A 168 -0.85 4.37 16.83
N ARG A 169 -0.08 5.36 16.36
CA ARG A 169 1.39 5.36 16.42
C ARG A 169 1.87 6.33 17.48
N ILE A 170 2.73 5.83 18.36
CA ILE A 170 3.40 6.59 19.42
C ILE A 170 4.90 6.57 19.11
N GLU A 171 5.48 7.71 18.76
CA GLU A 171 6.92 7.84 18.50
C GLU A 171 7.59 8.59 19.66
N ILE A 172 8.70 8.03 20.15
CA ILE A 172 9.56 8.67 21.15
C ILE A 172 10.90 8.95 20.47
N VAL A 173 11.19 10.23 20.21
CA VAL A 173 12.36 10.68 19.44
C VAL A 173 13.50 11.14 20.34
N ASP A 174 14.72 10.90 19.87
CA ASP A 174 15.94 11.34 20.52
C ASP A 174 16.21 12.83 20.30
N SER A 175 17.06 13.42 21.14
CA SER A 175 17.63 14.75 20.89
C SER A 175 19.07 14.81 21.37
N GLN A 176 19.89 15.69 20.80
CA GLN A 176 21.31 15.81 21.21
C GLN A 176 21.49 16.07 22.71
N LYS A 177 20.59 16.86 23.31
CA LYS A 177 20.70 17.26 24.72
C LYS A 177 20.07 16.27 25.68
N ARG A 178 19.16 15.42 25.20
CA ARG A 178 18.35 14.50 26.00
C ARG A 178 18.14 13.20 25.22
N PRO A 179 19.14 12.30 25.23
CA PRO A 179 19.04 11.04 24.51
C PRO A 179 18.19 10.01 25.27
N MET A 180 17.29 9.25 24.66
CA MET A 180 16.45 8.22 25.29
C MET A 180 17.22 6.94 25.63
N PHE A 181 18.38 6.76 25.00
CA PHE A 181 19.30 5.65 25.23
C PHE A 181 20.70 6.17 25.44
N ALA A 182 21.48 5.45 26.24
CA ALA A 182 22.91 5.72 26.35
C ALA A 182 23.58 5.63 24.96
N THR A 183 24.59 6.46 24.73
CA THR A 183 25.30 6.56 23.44
C THR A 183 25.80 5.19 22.99
N ALA A 184 25.44 4.80 21.77
CA ALA A 184 25.82 3.51 21.16
C ALA A 184 25.41 2.27 21.99
N ARG A 185 24.39 2.39 22.85
CA ARG A 185 23.89 1.29 23.69
C ARG A 185 22.37 1.14 23.57
N ASP A 186 21.88 -0.01 24.01
CA ASP A 186 20.46 -0.37 24.13
C ASP A 186 19.88 -0.06 25.53
N THR A 187 20.72 0.41 26.45
CA THR A 187 20.31 0.77 27.81
C THR A 187 19.48 2.06 27.78
N VAL A 188 18.24 1.97 28.26
CA VAL A 188 17.33 3.12 28.39
C VAL A 188 17.81 4.10 29.46
N GLU A 189 17.64 5.38 29.19
CA GLU A 189 17.82 6.42 30.21
C GLU A 189 16.65 6.44 31.21
N PRO A 190 16.84 6.96 32.44
CA PRO A 190 15.79 6.97 33.47
C PRO A 190 14.46 7.58 33.03
N TYR A 191 14.50 8.69 32.30
CA TYR A 191 13.27 9.33 31.80
C TYR A 191 12.60 8.53 30.68
N MET A 192 13.37 7.84 29.82
CA MET A 192 12.79 6.95 28.80
C MET A 192 12.07 5.78 29.46
N ARG A 193 12.68 5.22 30.52
CA ARG A 193 12.04 4.20 31.36
C ARG A 193 10.71 4.69 31.93
N ASP A 194 10.68 5.89 32.51
CA ASP A 194 9.45 6.45 33.11
C ASP A 194 8.36 6.66 32.05
N ILE A 195 8.72 7.19 30.87
CA ILE A 195 7.81 7.35 29.72
C ILE A 195 7.22 6.00 29.31
N LEU A 196 8.07 5.00 29.09
CA LEU A 196 7.63 3.68 28.64
C LEU A 196 6.76 2.98 29.67
N ARG A 197 7.03 3.13 30.97
CA ARG A 197 6.22 2.51 32.01
C ARG A 197 4.82 3.13 32.10
N GLU A 198 4.72 4.45 31.98
CA GLU A 198 3.43 5.16 31.94
C GLU A 198 2.60 4.75 30.72
N ILE A 199 3.24 4.66 29.55
CA ILE A 199 2.60 4.19 28.32
C ILE A 199 2.16 2.72 28.50
N GLY A 200 3.03 1.86 29.02
CA GLY A 200 2.80 0.43 29.18
C GLY A 200 1.52 0.12 29.97
N HIS A 201 1.31 0.78 31.10
CA HIS A 201 0.08 0.62 31.88
C HIS A 201 -1.16 1.08 31.09
N THR A 202 -1.10 2.24 30.44
CA THR A 202 -2.22 2.82 29.68
C THR A 202 -2.59 1.97 28.46
N LEU A 203 -1.62 1.29 27.85
CA LEU A 203 -1.88 0.41 26.71
C LEU A 203 -2.84 -0.73 27.07
N ASN A 204 -2.96 -1.14 28.34
CA ASN A 204 -3.85 -2.24 28.75
C ASN A 204 -5.35 -1.89 28.65
N ASP A 205 -5.72 -0.61 28.51
CA ASP A 205 -7.12 -0.20 28.40
C ASP A 205 -7.81 -0.69 27.12
N VAL A 206 -7.03 -1.03 26.09
CA VAL A 206 -7.53 -1.54 24.81
C VAL A 206 -7.06 -2.98 24.58
N PRO A 207 -7.84 -3.86 23.92
CA PRO A 207 -7.42 -5.24 23.65
C PRO A 207 -6.38 -5.35 22.52
N ASN A 208 -6.08 -4.24 21.83
CA ASN A 208 -5.27 -4.21 20.64
C ASN A 208 -3.81 -4.63 20.89
N ARG A 209 -3.25 -5.42 19.97
CA ARG A 209 -1.84 -5.82 19.97
C ARG A 209 -0.95 -4.69 19.44
N ILE A 210 0.33 -4.75 19.77
CA ILE A 210 1.30 -3.71 19.44
C ILE A 210 2.47 -4.25 18.60
N VAL A 211 3.06 -3.36 17.81
CA VAL A 211 4.36 -3.56 17.16
C VAL A 211 5.33 -2.54 17.71
N VAL A 212 6.51 -2.99 18.12
CA VAL A 212 7.58 -2.09 18.60
C VAL A 212 8.68 -2.04 17.56
N GLN A 213 9.00 -0.85 17.08
CA GLN A 213 10.00 -0.62 16.05
C GLN A 213 11.11 0.27 16.58
N GLY A 214 12.36 -0.12 16.31
CA GLY A 214 13.52 0.69 16.61
C GLY A 214 14.11 1.28 15.34
N HIS A 215 14.48 2.56 15.43
CA HIS A 215 15.16 3.30 14.37
C HIS A 215 16.43 3.95 14.93
N THR A 216 17.46 4.03 14.09
CA THR A 216 18.70 4.75 14.36
C THR A 216 18.92 5.80 13.27
N ASP A 217 19.84 6.71 13.52
CA ASP A 217 20.38 7.62 12.51
C ASP A 217 21.39 6.89 11.61
N ALA A 218 21.83 7.58 10.56
CA ALA A 218 22.81 7.08 9.62
C ALA A 218 24.26 7.22 10.11
N VAL A 219 24.48 7.63 11.37
CA VAL A 219 25.82 7.71 11.96
C VAL A 219 26.40 6.29 12.01
N PRO A 220 27.56 6.02 11.38
CA PRO A 220 28.14 4.69 11.40
C PRO A 220 28.47 4.25 12.82
N TYR A 221 28.04 3.04 13.18
CA TYR A 221 28.41 2.45 14.45
C TYR A 221 29.91 2.11 14.46
N ALA A 222 30.61 2.44 15.55
CA ALA A 222 32.07 2.33 15.63
C ALA A 222 32.63 0.91 15.40
N GLY A 223 31.79 -0.13 15.50
CA GLY A 223 32.14 -1.53 15.23
C GLY A 223 32.08 -1.98 13.76
N GLY A 224 31.55 -1.15 12.86
CA GLY A 224 31.44 -1.44 11.42
C GLY A 224 30.41 -2.53 11.05
N GLU A 225 30.27 -2.81 9.76
CA GLU A 225 29.23 -3.71 9.20
C GLU A 225 29.52 -5.22 9.38
N LYS A 226 30.74 -5.60 9.76
CA LYS A 226 31.11 -7.01 9.97
C LYS A 226 30.71 -7.55 11.35
N GLY A 227 30.23 -6.68 12.23
CA GLY A 227 29.84 -7.02 13.60
C GLY A 227 28.57 -6.27 13.99
N TYR A 228 28.55 -5.75 15.21
CA TYR A 228 27.41 -5.00 15.71
C TYR A 228 27.26 -3.68 14.95
N SER A 229 26.10 -3.49 14.34
CA SER A 229 25.76 -2.36 13.50
C SER A 229 24.50 -1.66 14.00
N ASN A 230 24.04 -0.67 13.22
CA ASN A 230 22.77 0.00 13.46
C ASN A 230 21.56 -0.93 13.36
N TRP A 231 21.69 -2.08 12.67
CA TRP A 231 20.65 -3.11 12.63
C TRP A 231 20.44 -3.74 14.01
N GLU A 232 21.50 -4.29 14.60
CA GLU A 232 21.47 -4.88 15.94
C GLU A 232 21.03 -3.83 16.97
N LEU A 233 21.61 -2.63 16.91
CA LEU A 233 21.25 -1.54 17.82
C LEU A 233 19.77 -1.18 17.78
N SER A 234 19.19 -1.10 16.58
CA SER A 234 17.78 -0.77 16.42
C SER A 234 16.87 -1.87 17.00
N ALA A 235 17.20 -3.14 16.76
CA ALA A 235 16.44 -4.27 17.29
C ALA A 235 16.57 -4.39 18.82
N ASP A 236 17.77 -4.19 19.36
CA ASP A 236 18.04 -4.27 20.79
C ASP A 236 17.34 -3.15 21.56
N ARG A 237 17.34 -1.92 21.02
CA ARG A 237 16.60 -0.80 21.60
C ARG A 237 15.08 -1.03 21.57
N ALA A 238 14.56 -1.61 20.50
CA ALA A 238 13.15 -1.99 20.42
C ALA A 238 12.80 -3.05 21.50
N ASN A 239 13.67 -4.04 21.71
CA ASN A 239 13.52 -5.03 22.78
C ASN A 239 13.69 -4.45 24.19
N ALA A 240 14.62 -3.52 24.39
CA ALA A 240 14.76 -2.80 25.66
C ALA A 240 13.49 -2.01 25.98
N SER A 241 12.89 -1.38 24.97
CA SER A 241 11.63 -0.66 25.12
C SER A 241 10.46 -1.61 25.45
N ARG A 242 10.39 -2.76 24.78
CA ARG A 242 9.43 -3.84 25.09
C ARG A 242 9.52 -4.27 26.55
N ARG A 243 10.73 -4.51 27.06
CA ARG A 243 10.95 -4.93 28.46
C ARG A 243 10.44 -3.87 29.45
N GLU A 244 10.67 -2.59 29.17
CA GLU A 244 10.20 -1.52 30.06
C GLU A 244 8.68 -1.29 29.98
N LEU A 245 8.06 -1.49 28.80
CA LEU A 245 6.60 -1.48 28.68
C LEU A 245 5.97 -2.57 29.57
N ILE A 246 6.51 -3.80 29.52
CA ILE A 246 6.06 -4.92 30.34
C ILE A 246 6.33 -4.66 31.83
N ALA A 247 7.51 -4.11 32.17
CA ALA A 247 7.81 -3.70 33.54
C ALA A 247 6.88 -2.58 34.06
N GLY A 248 6.30 -1.79 33.14
CA GLY A 248 5.24 -0.82 33.41
C GLY A 248 3.84 -1.43 33.61
N GLY A 249 3.71 -2.76 33.53
CA GLY A 249 2.46 -3.48 33.72
C GLY A 249 1.74 -3.86 32.43
N MET A 250 2.29 -3.56 31.24
CA MET A 250 1.71 -4.01 29.97
C MET A 250 1.71 -5.54 29.89
N ASP A 251 0.59 -6.13 29.47
CA ASP A 251 0.54 -7.58 29.18
C ASP A 251 1.51 -7.96 28.04
N GLU A 252 2.36 -8.97 28.28
CA GLU A 252 3.35 -9.46 27.33
C GLU A 252 2.71 -10.01 26.05
N ALA A 253 1.53 -10.62 26.15
CA ALA A 253 0.82 -11.20 25.00
C ALA A 253 0.41 -10.15 23.95
N LYS A 254 0.39 -8.87 24.33
CA LYS A 254 0.07 -7.77 23.43
C LYS A 254 1.15 -7.53 22.39
N VAL A 255 2.39 -7.89 22.67
CA VAL A 255 3.48 -7.72 21.70
C VAL A 255 3.24 -8.70 20.56
N LEU A 256 2.96 -8.17 19.37
CA LEU A 256 2.86 -8.95 18.15
C LEU A 256 4.24 -9.17 17.55
N ARG A 257 5.00 -8.09 17.34
CA ARG A 257 6.31 -8.09 16.68
C ARG A 257 7.23 -7.02 17.25
N VAL A 258 8.53 -7.31 17.18
CA VAL A 258 9.62 -6.34 17.43
C VAL A 258 10.46 -6.26 16.16
N ILE A 259 10.76 -5.04 15.70
CA ILE A 259 11.43 -4.80 14.41
C ILE A 259 12.58 -3.81 14.61
N GLY A 260 13.77 -4.15 14.11
CA GLY A 260 14.88 -3.21 13.94
C GLY A 260 14.96 -2.72 12.50
N LEU A 261 14.96 -1.40 12.31
CA LEU A 261 14.95 -0.77 10.98
C LEU A 261 16.23 0.02 10.66
N ALA A 262 17.21 0.05 11.58
CA ALA A 262 18.42 0.85 11.46
C ALA A 262 18.09 2.30 10.97
N SER A 263 18.85 2.81 10.00
CA SER A 263 18.67 4.11 9.35
C SER A 263 17.90 4.06 8.01
N THR A 264 17.14 2.98 7.77
CA THR A 264 16.42 2.82 6.48
C THR A 264 15.18 3.70 6.37
N GLN A 265 14.63 4.13 7.51
CA GLN A 265 13.42 4.95 7.60
C GLN A 265 13.64 6.18 8.49
N ASN A 266 14.41 7.14 7.96
CA ASN A 266 14.69 8.40 8.64
C ASN A 266 13.44 9.30 8.70
N LEU A 267 13.24 9.92 9.86
CA LEU A 267 12.18 10.88 10.11
C LEU A 267 12.49 12.20 9.40
N ASN A 268 13.68 12.73 9.62
CA ASN A 268 14.26 13.81 8.84
C ASN A 268 15.04 13.21 7.66
N LYS A 269 14.41 13.16 6.49
CA LYS A 269 15.04 12.64 5.26
C LYS A 269 16.10 13.59 4.69
N ALA A 270 16.05 14.87 5.03
CA ALA A 270 16.99 15.87 4.54
C ALA A 270 18.34 15.77 5.26
N ASP A 271 18.34 15.39 6.54
CA ASP A 271 19.53 15.12 7.32
C ASP A 271 19.49 13.70 7.93
N PRO A 272 20.11 12.71 7.28
CA PRO A 272 20.20 11.34 7.80
C PRO A 272 20.94 11.20 9.14
N LEU A 273 21.75 12.18 9.52
CA LEU A 273 22.54 12.17 10.77
C LEU A 273 21.79 12.85 11.93
N ASP A 274 20.59 13.37 11.67
CA ASP A 274 19.76 14.04 12.67
C ASP A 274 19.41 13.06 13.81
N PRO A 275 19.67 13.42 15.08
CA PRO A 275 19.21 12.68 16.25
C PRO A 275 17.74 12.31 16.25
N GLU A 276 16.85 13.12 15.67
CA GLU A 276 15.42 12.79 15.61
C GLU A 276 15.14 11.49 14.83
N ASN A 277 16.09 11.05 13.99
CA ASN A 277 16.01 9.76 13.31
C ASN A 277 16.18 8.58 14.27
N ARG A 278 16.88 8.77 15.40
CA ARG A 278 16.94 7.80 16.50
C ARG A 278 15.60 7.87 17.25
N ARG A 279 14.77 6.85 17.11
CA ARG A 279 13.44 6.84 17.74
C ARG A 279 12.94 5.44 17.98
N ILE A 280 11.99 5.33 18.90
CA ILE A 280 11.17 4.13 19.11
C ILE A 280 9.76 4.44 18.66
N SER A 281 9.20 3.59 17.82
CA SER A 281 7.82 3.67 17.37
C SER A 281 7.03 2.49 17.94
N ILE A 282 5.97 2.79 18.67
CA ILE A 282 5.01 1.81 19.21
C ILE A 282 3.72 2.00 18.45
N ILE A 283 3.33 0.98 17.68
CA ILE A 283 2.11 0.99 16.87
C ILE A 283 1.08 0.10 17.53
N VAL A 284 -0.01 0.68 18.01
CA VAL A 284 -1.20 -0.03 18.48
C VAL A 284 -2.06 -0.35 17.27
N LEU A 285 -2.15 -1.63 16.92
CA LEU A 285 -2.77 -2.08 15.67
C LEU A 285 -4.30 -2.00 15.76
N ASN A 286 -4.95 -1.52 14.70
CA ASN A 286 -6.37 -1.79 14.49
C ASN A 286 -6.59 -3.25 14.07
N LYS A 287 -7.83 -3.72 14.19
CA LYS A 287 -8.15 -5.14 14.00
C LYS A 287 -7.80 -5.64 12.60
N LYS A 288 -8.08 -4.81 11.59
CA LYS A 288 -7.79 -5.10 10.19
C LYS A 288 -6.29 -5.29 9.93
N SER A 289 -5.45 -4.45 10.53
CA SER A 289 -4.00 -4.53 10.37
C SER A 289 -3.40 -5.69 11.15
N GLU A 290 -3.92 -5.95 12.35
CA GLU A 290 -3.56 -7.14 13.13
C GLU A 290 -3.83 -8.43 12.34
N GLU A 291 -5.04 -8.57 11.79
CA GLU A 291 -5.42 -9.74 10.99
C GLU A 291 -4.60 -9.88 9.71
N ALA A 292 -4.33 -8.77 9.01
CA ALA A 292 -3.50 -8.78 7.82
C ALA A 292 -2.08 -9.30 8.12
N MET A 293 -1.48 -8.84 9.23
CA MET A 293 -0.15 -9.31 9.66
C MET A 293 -0.16 -10.79 10.03
N MET A 294 -1.16 -11.25 10.81
CA MET A 294 -1.27 -12.66 11.22
C MET A 294 -1.52 -13.60 10.03
N ARG A 295 -2.23 -13.15 8.99
CA ARG A 295 -2.43 -13.92 7.76
C ARG A 295 -1.15 -14.05 6.93
N ASP A 296 -0.33 -13.00 6.87
CA ASP A 296 0.93 -13.02 6.14
C ASP A 296 1.87 -14.11 6.68
N ASP A 297 1.92 -14.31 8.00
CA ASP A 297 2.75 -15.35 8.63
C ASP A 297 2.26 -16.78 8.36
N THR A 298 0.96 -16.96 8.07
CA THR A 298 0.35 -18.29 7.91
C THR A 298 0.24 -18.73 6.45
N THR A 299 0.31 -17.78 5.51
CA THR A 299 0.10 -18.06 4.09
C THR A 299 1.42 -18.44 3.43
N THR A 300 1.70 -19.75 3.32
CA THR A 300 2.81 -20.23 2.48
C THR A 300 2.39 -20.13 1.01
N THR A 301 2.82 -19.08 0.33
CA THR A 301 2.66 -19.00 -1.12
C THR A 301 3.78 -19.83 -1.75
N THR A 302 3.45 -20.99 -2.32
CA THR A 302 4.38 -21.70 -3.20
C THR A 302 4.61 -20.83 -4.43
N LEU A 303 5.85 -20.35 -4.65
CA LEU A 303 6.25 -19.78 -5.93
C LEU A 303 5.90 -20.80 -7.01
N SER A 304 4.91 -20.50 -7.86
CA SER A 304 4.57 -21.39 -8.97
C SER A 304 5.79 -21.50 -9.88
N ASP A 305 6.14 -22.71 -10.30
CA ASP A 305 7.28 -22.98 -11.21
C ASP A 305 7.20 -22.17 -12.53
N ASP A 306 6.02 -21.65 -12.86
CA ASP A 306 5.80 -20.73 -13.99
C ASP A 306 6.37 -19.31 -13.80
N ALA A 307 6.84 -18.95 -12.60
CA ALA A 307 7.47 -17.65 -12.33
C ALA A 307 8.89 -17.54 -12.94
N ALA A 308 9.57 -18.68 -13.13
CA ALA A 308 10.72 -18.77 -14.01
C ALA A 308 10.18 -18.97 -15.43
N GLY A 309 9.96 -17.85 -16.13
CA GLY A 309 9.36 -17.81 -17.46
C GLY A 309 9.69 -19.05 -18.28
N SER A 310 8.66 -19.81 -18.61
CA SER A 310 8.74 -21.10 -19.29
C SER A 310 9.69 -21.04 -20.48
N ALA A 311 10.95 -21.43 -20.26
CA ALA A 311 11.86 -21.87 -21.31
C ALA A 311 11.41 -23.26 -21.77
N ARG A 312 10.16 -23.37 -22.23
CA ARG A 312 9.80 -24.44 -23.15
C ARG A 312 10.41 -24.05 -24.48
N PRO A 313 11.42 -24.75 -25.02
CA PRO A 313 11.91 -24.44 -26.34
C PRO A 313 10.73 -24.58 -27.30
N LEU A 314 10.45 -23.53 -28.08
CA LEU A 314 9.53 -23.56 -29.20
C LEU A 314 10.10 -24.50 -30.27
N LEU A 315 10.01 -25.80 -30.03
CA LEU A 315 10.49 -26.85 -30.92
C LEU A 315 9.40 -27.91 -31.03
N GLN A 316 8.31 -27.56 -31.72
CA GLN A 316 7.56 -28.45 -32.62
C GLN A 316 6.27 -27.76 -33.09
N LYS A 317 6.33 -27.15 -34.27
CA LYS A 317 5.28 -27.24 -35.30
C LYS A 317 5.76 -26.56 -36.58
N ILE A 318 6.75 -27.16 -37.23
CA ILE A 318 6.93 -26.98 -38.68
C ILE A 318 6.41 -28.28 -39.31
N PRO A 319 5.26 -28.27 -40.02
CA PRO A 319 4.85 -29.44 -40.78
C PRO A 319 5.85 -29.68 -41.92
N PRO A 320 6.18 -30.94 -42.26
CA PRO A 320 7.13 -31.24 -43.32
C PRO A 320 6.58 -30.79 -44.69
N PRO A 321 7.45 -30.39 -45.64
CA PRO A 321 7.03 -29.97 -46.96
C PRO A 321 6.45 -31.16 -47.74
N VAL A 322 5.34 -30.89 -48.42
CA VAL A 322 4.60 -31.82 -49.28
C VAL A 322 5.52 -32.24 -50.43
N ALA A 323 5.73 -33.56 -50.59
CA ALA A 323 6.45 -34.13 -51.70
C ALA A 323 5.66 -33.90 -53.01
N ALA A 324 6.25 -33.16 -53.95
CA ALA A 324 5.82 -33.14 -55.33
C ALA A 324 6.63 -34.19 -56.11
N GLY A 325 5.92 -35.07 -56.78
CA GLY A 325 6.46 -35.91 -57.85
C GLY A 325 5.29 -36.51 -58.63
N PRO A 326 5.50 -37.00 -59.87
CA PRO A 326 6.70 -36.92 -60.70
C PRO A 326 6.83 -35.63 -61.54
#